data_AF-A0A970GYK6-F1
#
_entry.id   AF-A0A970GYK6-F1
#
_cell.length_a   1.000
_cell.length_b   1.000
_cell.length_c   1.000
_cell.angle_alpha   90.00
_cell.angle_beta   90.00
_cell.angle_gamma   90.00
#
_symmetry.space_group_name_H-M   'P 1'
#
loop_
_entity.id
_entity.type
_entity.pdbx_description
1 polymer ?
#
loop_
_entity_poly.entity_id
_entity_poly.type
_entity_poly.pdbx_seq_one_letter_code
_entity_poly.pdbx_strand_id
1 'polypeptide(L)' 'MECYGCGNCKQGKLTYYCLMKDEFVVSDESKNLVVEKSRSGRWKKGAPEYEGHRRKSRKYDVV' A
#
# COMPACT_ATOMS: atom_id res chain seq x y z
N MET A 1 -25.94 -19.21 -1.37
CA MET A 1 -25.56 -17.97 -2.09
C MET A 1 -24.57 -18.34 -3.17
N GLU A 2 -24.88 -18.01 -4.41
CA GLU A 2 -24.13 -18.47 -5.59
C GLU A 2 -23.01 -17.48 -5.97
N CYS A 3 -21.93 -18.02 -6.52
CA CYS A 3 -20.87 -17.22 -7.09
C CYS A 3 -21.32 -16.70 -8.47
N TYR A 4 -21.29 -15.39 -8.67
CA TYR A 4 -21.65 -14.75 -9.95
C TYR A 4 -20.67 -15.02 -11.11
N GLY A 5 -19.60 -15.80 -10.90
CA GLY A 5 -18.66 -16.15 -11.98
C GLY A 5 -17.87 -14.98 -12.57
N CYS A 6 -17.82 -13.83 -11.91
CA CYS A 6 -17.21 -12.59 -12.42
C CYS A 6 -15.70 -12.66 -12.72
N GLY A 7 -15.00 -13.71 -12.29
CA GLY A 7 -13.59 -13.93 -12.61
C GLY A 7 -12.59 -12.98 -11.93
N ASN A 8 -13.05 -12.05 -11.08
CA ASN A 8 -12.20 -11.07 -10.39
C ASN A 8 -11.10 -11.72 -9.54
N CYS A 9 -11.38 -12.89 -8.95
CA CYS A 9 -10.42 -13.67 -8.17
C CYS A 9 -9.25 -14.24 -8.99
N LYS A 10 -9.37 -14.31 -10.32
CA LYS A 10 -8.36 -14.90 -11.23
C LYS A 10 -7.50 -13.87 -11.95
N GLN A 11 -7.69 -12.57 -11.69
CA GLN A 11 -6.98 -11.49 -12.37
C GLN A 11 -5.55 -11.24 -11.84
N GLY A 12 -5.06 -12.04 -10.88
CA GLY A 12 -3.74 -11.86 -10.28
C GLY A 12 -3.57 -10.56 -9.49
N LYS A 13 -4.68 -9.89 -9.15
CA LYS A 13 -4.66 -8.66 -8.34
C LYS A 13 -4.50 -9.00 -6.85
N LEU A 14 -3.76 -8.15 -6.14
CA LEU A 14 -3.60 -8.23 -4.67
C LEU A 14 -4.96 -8.15 -3.96
N THR A 15 -5.79 -7.23 -4.43
CA THR A 15 -7.13 -6.97 -3.91
C THR A 15 -8.12 -6.93 -5.05
N TYR A 16 -9.26 -7.60 -4.89
CA TYR A 16 -10.32 -7.62 -5.88
C TYR A 16 -11.69 -7.49 -5.22
N TYR A 17 -12.66 -6.93 -5.94
CA TYR A 17 -14.02 -6.81 -5.44
C TYR A 17 -14.82 -8.08 -5.70
N CYS A 18 -15.47 -8.61 -4.67
CA CYS A 18 -16.32 -9.78 -4.78
C CYS A 18 -17.79 -9.38 -4.65
N LEU A 19 -18.53 -9.39 -5.76
CA LEU A 19 -19.98 -9.07 -5.79
C LEU A 19 -20.83 -9.98 -4.90
N MET A 20 -20.39 -11.22 -4.68
CA MET A 20 -21.08 -12.16 -3.79
C MET A 20 -20.93 -11.78 -2.31
N LYS A 21 -19.81 -11.14 -1.95
CA LYS A 21 -19.53 -10.70 -0.58
C LYS A 21 -19.80 -9.22 -0.37
N ASP A 22 -20.02 -8.48 -1.45
CA ASP A 22 -20.12 -7.02 -1.49
C ASP A 22 -18.92 -6.30 -0.82
N GLU A 23 -17.74 -6.91 -0.92
CA GLU A 23 -16.53 -6.47 -0.21
C GLU A 23 -15.26 -6.64 -1.07
N PHE A 24 -14.21 -5.90 -0.71
CA PHE A 24 -12.86 -6.10 -1.24
C PHE A 24 -12.17 -7.28 -0.53
N VAL A 25 -11.80 -8.29 -1.30
CA VAL A 25 -11.10 -9.48 -0.83
C VAL A 25 -9.62 -9.37 -1.19
N VAL A 26 -8.75 -9.66 -0.23
CA VAL A 26 -7.30 -9.81 -0.45
C VAL A 26 -7.03 -11.24 -0.91
N SER A 27 -6.34 -11.42 -2.04
CA SER A 27 -6.02 -12.76 -2.55
C SER A 27 -5.00 -13.48 -1.66
N ASP A 28 -5.26 -14.75 -1.31
CA ASP A 28 -4.34 -15.53 -0.46
C ASP A 28 -3.00 -15.80 -1.14
N GLU A 29 -2.99 -15.97 -2.47
CA GLU A 29 -1.77 -16.14 -3.29
C GLU A 29 -0.79 -14.97 -3.10
N SER A 30 -1.31 -13.76 -2.82
CA SER A 30 -0.51 -12.56 -2.67
C SER A 30 -0.08 -12.26 -1.23
N LYS A 31 -0.64 -12.96 -0.22
CA LYS A 31 -0.22 -12.80 1.18
C LYS A 31 1.20 -13.30 1.46
N ASN A 32 1.69 -14.24 0.65
CA ASN A 32 3.04 -14.80 0.78
C ASN A 32 4.09 -14.06 -0.07
N LEU A 33 3.67 -13.13 -0.92
CA LEU A 33 4.58 -12.30 -1.71
C LEU A 33 5.01 -11.10 -0.87
N VAL A 34 6.11 -11.28 -0.14
CA VAL A 34 6.83 -10.16 0.49
C VAL A 34 7.42 -9.30 -0.63
N VAL A 35 6.65 -8.33 -1.11
CA VAL A 35 7.13 -7.32 -2.05
C VAL A 35 7.91 -6.28 -1.26
N GLU A 36 9.24 -6.30 -1.37
CA GLU A 36 10.06 -5.21 -0.86
C GLU A 36 9.63 -3.91 -1.54
N LYS A 37 9.13 -2.96 -0.75
CA LYS A 37 8.86 -1.61 -1.24
C LYS A 37 10.20 -0.93 -1.54
N SER A 38 10.59 -0.93 -2.81
CA SER A 38 11.69 -0.09 -3.33
C SER A 38 11.28 1.39 -3.25
N ARG A 39 11.43 1.98 -2.06
CA ARG A 39 11.23 3.41 -1.87
C ARG A 39 12.45 4.15 -2.47
N SER A 40 12.36 4.52 -3.74
CA SER A 40 13.30 5.43 -4.42
C SER A 40 13.14 6.90 -4.02
N GLY A 41 12.27 7.19 -3.05
CA GLY A 41 11.98 8.55 -2.61
C GLY A 41 13.12 9.16 -1.79
N ARG A 42 13.46 10.41 -2.10
CA ARG A 42 14.33 11.30 -1.30
C ARG A 42 13.84 11.53 0.13
N TRP A 43 12.57 11.21 0.38
CA TRP A 43 11.89 11.34 1.68
C TRP A 43 12.10 10.10 2.57
N LYS A 44 13.35 9.68 2.75
CA LYS A 44 13.72 8.58 3.65
C LYS A 44 14.42 9.14 4.88
N LYS A 45 14.09 8.62 6.07
CA LYS A 45 14.78 9.00 7.32
C LYS A 45 16.28 8.75 7.19
N GLY A 46 17.09 9.75 7.52
CA GLY A 46 18.54 9.75 7.27
C GLY A 46 18.98 10.31 5.91
N ALA A 47 18.08 10.49 4.93
CA ALA A 47 18.42 11.19 3.69
C ALA A 47 18.63 12.70 3.98
N PRO A 48 19.65 13.36 3.39
CA PRO A 48 19.95 14.76 3.69
C PRO A 48 18.78 15.72 3.48
N GLU A 49 18.03 15.57 2.39
CA GLU A 49 16.87 16.42 2.07
C GLU A 49 15.71 16.18 3.05
N TYR A 50 15.45 14.92 3.43
CA TYR A 50 14.46 14.56 4.45
C TYR A 50 14.82 15.15 5.81
N GLU A 51 16.08 15.03 6.26
CA GLU A 51 16.52 15.58 7.55
C GLU A 51 16.53 17.11 7.55
N GLY A 52 16.90 17.74 6.42
CA GLY A 52 16.84 19.18 6.25
C GLY A 52 15.41 19.72 6.40
N HIS A 53 14.44 19.07 5.75
CA HIS A 53 13.03 19.42 5.90
C HIS A 53 12.54 19.19 7.34
N ARG A 54 12.81 18.00 7.92
CA ARG A 54 12.39 17.64 9.29
C ARG A 54 12.89 18.64 10.33
N ARG A 55 14.14 19.09 10.22
CA ARG A 55 14.73 20.09 11.13
C ARG A 55 14.10 21.46 10.97
N LYS A 56 13.77 21.87 9.73
CA LYS A 56 13.06 23.13 9.46
C LYS A 56 11.67 23.11 10.10
N SER A 57 10.86 22.07 9.87
CA SER A 57 9.52 21.97 10.47
C SER A 57 9.55 22.09 11.99
N ARG A 58 10.47 21.38 12.66
CA ARG A 58 10.65 21.49 14.12
C ARG A 58 11.04 22.88 14.60
N LYS A 59 11.69 23.69 13.77
CA LYS A 59 12.04 25.08 14.12
C LYS A 59 10.81 26.00 14.07
N TYR A 60 9.83 25.68 13.22
CA TYR A 60 8.58 26.43 13.11
C TYR A 60 7.52 25.98 14.12
N ASP A 61 7.60 24.75 14.64
CA ASP A 61 6.68 24.24 15.68
C ASP A 61 6.98 24.79 17.10
N VAL A 62 8.03 25.59 17.28
CA VAL A 62 8.45 26.20 18.57
C VAL A 62 8.22 27.72 18.53
N VAL A 63 7.08 28.14 17.98
CA VAL A 63 6.59 29.53 18.04
C VAL A 63 5.31 29.57 18.84
#